data_AF-A0A933PYW5-F1
#
_entry.id   AF-A0A933PYW5-F1
#
_cell.length_a   1.000
_cell.length_b   1.000
_cell.length_c   1.000
_cell.angle_alpha   90.00
_cell.angle_beta   90.00
_cell.angle_gamma   90.00
#
_symmetry.space_group_name_H-M   'P 1'
#
loop_
_entity.id
_entity.type
_entity.pdbx_description
1 polymer ?
#
loop_
_entity_poly.entity_id
_entity_poly.type
_entity_poly.pdbx_seq_one_letter_code
_entity_poly.pdbx_strand_id
1 'polypeptide(L)'
;MNEFKEIEKRIRKMFETNTIPEVSDESLRFCIKYLNENLEFPFEITGSEDFPWEEKYIFGFGSKDEWEEEKMNKPSYKDTYMALEVIPYYDRYGLYIKAKRTSRMKRKKFDLILGFITCTEKEGKNGNIIEAYKVWRANY
;
A
#
# COMPACT_ATOMS: atom_id res chain seq x y z
N MET A 1 19.72 -16.73 3.45
CA MET A 1 18.99 -17.60 2.50
C MET A 1 17.61 -17.88 3.08
N ASN A 2 16.52 -17.24 2.65
CA ASN A 2 16.39 -16.17 1.66
C ASN A 2 15.01 -15.51 1.91
N GLU A 3 14.94 -14.35 2.56
CA GLU A 3 13.68 -13.61 2.79
C GLU A 3 12.87 -13.47 1.49
N PHE A 4 13.57 -13.21 0.38
CA PHE A 4 13.02 -13.20 -0.96
C PHE A 4 12.35 -14.52 -1.40
N LYS A 5 12.90 -15.69 -1.04
CA LYS A 5 12.26 -17.00 -1.36
C LYS A 5 10.97 -17.20 -0.57
N GLU A 6 10.90 -16.73 0.67
CA GLU A 6 9.67 -16.81 1.45
C GLU A 6 8.60 -15.86 0.89
N ILE A 7 8.99 -14.67 0.43
CA ILE A 7 8.09 -13.76 -0.26
C ILE A 7 7.62 -14.36 -1.59
N GLU A 8 8.49 -14.96 -2.41
CA GLU A 8 8.08 -15.66 -3.64
C GLU A 8 7.07 -16.77 -3.36
N LYS A 9 7.22 -17.53 -2.27
CA LYS A 9 6.22 -18.54 -1.87
C LYS A 9 4.87 -17.89 -1.55
N ARG A 10 4.86 -16.74 -0.87
CA ARG A 10 3.64 -15.97 -0.60
C ARG A 10 3.03 -15.44 -1.90
N ILE A 11 3.83 -14.97 -2.86
CA ILE A 11 3.36 -14.52 -4.18
C ILE A 11 2.73 -15.69 -4.96
N ARG A 12 3.40 -16.84 -5.01
CA ARG A 12 2.85 -18.07 -5.62
C ARG A 12 1.52 -18.48 -4.99
N LYS A 13 1.43 -18.42 -3.66
CA LYS A 13 0.18 -18.65 -2.93
C LYS A 13 -0.90 -17.62 -3.28
N MET A 14 -0.53 -16.34 -3.39
CA MET A 14 -1.44 -15.25 -3.76
C MET A 14 -2.08 -15.48 -5.13
N PHE A 15 -1.37 -16.09 -6.07
CA PHE A 15 -1.86 -16.38 -7.43
C PHE A 15 -2.29 -17.83 -7.66
N GLU A 16 -2.25 -18.67 -6.61
CA GLU A 16 -2.56 -20.11 -6.69
C GLU A 16 -1.79 -20.84 -7.81
N THR A 17 -0.51 -20.50 -7.99
CA THR A 17 0.30 -20.94 -9.12
C THR A 17 1.72 -21.33 -8.70
N ASN A 18 2.38 -22.16 -9.50
CA ASN A 18 3.79 -22.51 -9.33
C ASN A 18 4.75 -21.48 -9.94
N THR A 19 4.28 -20.69 -10.92
CA THR A 19 5.07 -19.67 -11.62
C THR A 19 4.52 -18.30 -11.31
N ILE A 20 5.38 -17.35 -10.90
CA ILE A 20 4.95 -15.99 -10.59
C ILE A 20 4.60 -15.29 -11.92
N PRO A 21 3.36 -14.77 -12.08
CA PRO A 21 2.96 -14.10 -13.31
C PRO A 21 3.55 -12.69 -13.40
N GLU A 22 3.76 -12.21 -14.62
CA GLU A 22 4.08 -10.79 -14.87
C GLU A 22 2.90 -9.88 -14.51
N VAL A 23 3.18 -8.60 -14.27
CA VAL A 23 2.18 -7.57 -14.05
C VAL A 23 1.42 -7.30 -15.36
N SER A 24 0.13 -7.61 -15.33
CA SER A 24 -0.81 -7.44 -16.43
C SER A 24 -2.19 -7.09 -15.88
N ASP A 25 -3.10 -6.68 -16.76
CA ASP A 25 -4.50 -6.44 -16.38
C ASP A 25 -5.16 -7.67 -15.74
N GLU A 26 -4.84 -8.86 -16.25
CA GLU A 26 -5.39 -10.12 -15.74
C GLU A 26 -4.87 -10.42 -14.33
N SER A 27 -3.56 -10.33 -14.10
CA SER A 27 -2.96 -10.57 -12.79
C SER A 27 -3.37 -9.50 -11.76
N LEU A 28 -3.54 -8.24 -12.16
CA LEU A 28 -4.04 -7.18 -11.28
C LEU A 28 -5.50 -7.41 -10.85
N ARG A 29 -6.37 -7.85 -11.77
CA ARG A 29 -7.75 -8.23 -11.43
C ARG A 29 -7.79 -9.41 -10.47
N PHE A 30 -6.92 -10.40 -10.68
CA PHE A 30 -6.77 -11.52 -9.75
C PHE A 30 -6.34 -11.02 -8.35
N CYS A 31 -5.33 -10.15 -8.28
CA CYS A 31 -4.90 -9.55 -7.02
C CYS A 31 -6.03 -8.81 -6.31
N ILE A 32 -6.83 -8.01 -7.01
CA ILE A 32 -7.99 -7.32 -6.39
C ILE A 32 -8.93 -8.32 -5.72
N LYS A 33 -9.26 -9.43 -6.40
CA LYS A 33 -10.11 -10.47 -5.84
C LYS A 33 -9.44 -11.10 -4.60
N TYR A 34 -8.19 -11.55 -4.74
CA TYR A 34 -7.46 -12.19 -3.65
C TYR A 34 -7.34 -11.29 -2.42
N LEU A 35 -6.97 -10.02 -2.60
CA LEU A 35 -6.80 -9.07 -1.50
C LEU A 35 -8.13 -8.82 -0.77
N ASN A 36 -9.24 -8.69 -1.49
CA ASN A 36 -10.56 -8.53 -0.88
C ASN A 36 -11.01 -9.76 -0.08
N GLU A 37 -10.64 -10.97 -0.53
CA GLU A 37 -11.02 -12.23 0.14
C GLU A 37 -10.12 -12.55 1.35
N ASN A 38 -8.86 -12.08 1.35
CA ASN A 38 -7.86 -12.53 2.31
C ASN A 38 -7.42 -11.46 3.33
N LEU A 39 -7.56 -10.17 3.03
CA LEU A 39 -7.26 -9.11 4.00
C LEU A 39 -8.36 -9.03 5.07
N GLU A 40 -7.94 -8.88 6.31
CA GLU A 40 -8.84 -8.71 7.45
C GLU A 40 -9.04 -7.22 7.72
N PHE A 41 -10.17 -6.69 7.24
CA PHE A 41 -10.55 -5.30 7.46
C PHE A 41 -11.38 -5.11 8.74
N PRO A 42 -11.28 -3.93 9.40
CA PRO A 42 -10.31 -2.88 9.15
C PRO A 42 -8.96 -3.18 9.83
N PHE A 43 -7.86 -2.65 9.29
CA PHE A 43 -6.53 -2.79 9.89
C PHE A 43 -5.70 -1.51 9.76
N GLU A 44 -4.69 -1.35 10.63
CA GLU A 44 -3.87 -0.14 10.66
C GLU A 44 -2.68 -0.21 9.70
N ILE A 45 -2.50 0.87 8.95
CA ILE A 45 -1.43 1.06 7.96
C ILE A 45 -0.77 2.43 8.13
N THR A 46 0.45 2.55 7.61
CA THR A 46 1.20 3.80 7.48
C THR A 46 1.90 3.85 6.12
N GLY A 47 2.44 5.00 5.72
CA GLY A 47 3.29 5.04 4.52
C GLY A 47 4.59 4.27 4.74
N SER A 48 5.03 3.51 3.73
CA SER A 48 6.35 2.85 3.75
C SER A 48 7.49 3.78 3.36
N GLU A 49 7.17 4.78 2.55
CA GLU A 49 8.06 5.81 2.02
C GLU A 49 7.25 7.09 1.81
N ASP A 50 7.91 8.18 1.45
CA ASP A 50 7.25 9.43 1.15
C ASP A 50 6.29 9.33 -0.04
N PHE A 51 5.12 9.96 0.10
CA PHE A 51 4.20 10.04 -1.02
C PHE A 51 4.74 11.03 -2.07
N PRO A 52 4.43 10.88 -3.37
CA PRO A 52 4.98 11.74 -4.43
C PRO A 52 4.80 13.25 -4.23
N TRP A 53 3.78 13.69 -3.50
CA TRP A 53 3.59 15.12 -3.19
C TRP A 53 4.53 15.64 -2.09
N GLU A 54 5.07 14.75 -1.24
CA GLU A 54 6.00 15.06 -0.16
C GLU A 54 7.43 15.24 -0.68
N GLU A 55 7.78 14.63 -1.82
CA GLU A 55 9.12 14.66 -2.42
C GLU A 55 9.67 16.10 -2.52
N LYS A 56 8.86 17.06 -3.02
CA LYS A 56 9.31 18.45 -3.18
C LYS A 56 9.82 19.08 -1.87
N TYR A 57 9.28 18.66 -0.74
CA TYR A 57 9.69 19.16 0.58
C TYR A 57 10.87 18.39 1.14
N ILE A 58 10.93 17.07 0.90
CA ILE A 58 12.02 16.21 1.36
C ILE A 58 13.32 16.53 0.64
N PHE A 59 13.26 16.83 -0.66
CA PHE A 59 14.42 17.25 -1.46
C PHE A 59 14.76 18.75 -1.33
N GLY A 60 14.07 19.49 -0.45
CA GLY A 60 14.40 20.88 -0.13
C GLY A 60 13.95 21.94 -1.15
N PHE A 61 13.07 21.59 -2.09
CA PHE A 61 12.50 22.52 -3.07
C PHE A 61 11.30 23.33 -2.51
N GLY A 62 10.71 22.90 -1.40
CA GLY A 62 9.61 23.58 -0.72
C GLY A 62 9.92 23.90 0.75
N SER A 63 9.07 24.72 1.37
CA SER A 63 9.21 25.09 2.77
C SER A 63 8.49 24.13 3.72
N LYS A 64 8.90 24.11 4.99
CA LYS A 64 8.23 23.32 6.03
C LYS A 64 6.79 23.78 6.28
N ASP A 65 6.53 25.08 6.21
CA ASP A 65 5.20 25.64 6.48
C ASP A 65 4.20 25.22 5.40
N GLU A 66 4.60 25.27 4.13
CA GLU A 66 3.81 24.75 3.02
C GLU A 66 3.55 23.23 3.15
N TRP A 67 4.53 22.45 3.64
CA TRP A 67 4.33 21.01 3.88
C TRP A 67 3.27 20.76 4.95
N GLU A 68 3.33 21.50 6.08
CA GLU A 68 2.36 21.36 7.17
C GLU A 68 0.94 21.73 6.70
N GLU A 69 0.82 22.77 5.87
CA GLU A 69 -0.46 23.17 5.28
C GLU A 69 -1.00 22.10 4.33
N GLU A 70 -0.20 21.61 3.38
CA GLU A 70 -0.62 20.57 2.45
C GLU A 70 -0.99 19.26 3.16
N LYS A 71 -0.25 18.88 4.21
CA LYS A 71 -0.50 17.68 5.03
C LYS A 71 -1.88 17.70 5.69
N MET A 72 -2.51 18.87 5.88
CA MET A 72 -3.90 18.94 6.35
C MET A 72 -4.88 18.29 5.36
N ASN A 73 -4.55 18.31 4.08
CA ASN A 73 -5.43 17.91 3.00
C ASN A 73 -4.93 16.70 2.19
N LYS A 74 -3.64 16.37 2.27
CA LYS A 74 -2.99 15.26 1.56
C LYS A 74 -2.48 14.19 2.52
N PRO A 75 -2.44 12.90 2.12
CA PRO A 75 -1.95 11.82 2.97
C PRO A 75 -0.44 11.94 3.17
N SER A 76 0.07 11.88 4.41
CA SER A 76 1.50 11.83 4.70
C SER A 76 1.94 10.43 5.11
N TYR A 77 3.17 10.03 4.77
CA TYR A 77 3.76 8.77 5.22
C TYR A 77 3.98 8.70 6.74
N LYS A 78 3.97 9.86 7.39
CA LYS A 78 4.07 10.02 8.85
C LYS A 78 2.73 9.90 9.58
N ASP A 79 1.63 9.75 8.87
CA ASP A 79 0.31 9.54 9.47
C ASP A 79 -0.04 8.06 9.50
N THR A 80 -0.84 7.64 10.49
CA THR A 80 -1.47 6.32 10.48
C THR A 80 -2.90 6.39 9.94
N TYR A 81 -3.33 5.31 9.31
CA TYR A 81 -4.64 5.17 8.69
C TYR A 81 -5.25 3.83 9.04
N MET A 82 -6.58 3.81 9.12
CA MET A 82 -7.36 2.60 9.15
C MET A 82 -7.75 2.24 7.71
N ALA A 83 -7.20 1.14 7.19
CA ALA A 83 -7.58 0.56 5.91
C ALA A 83 -9.00 -0.02 5.99
N LEU A 84 -9.81 0.22 4.96
CA LEU A 84 -11.24 -0.11 4.97
C LEU A 84 -11.62 -1.12 3.89
N GLU A 85 -11.09 -0.98 2.68
CA GLU A 85 -11.40 -1.85 1.54
C GLU A 85 -10.35 -1.68 0.43
N VAL A 86 -10.14 -2.70 -0.39
CA VAL A 86 -9.40 -2.56 -1.66
C VAL A 86 -10.33 -1.97 -2.71
N ILE A 87 -9.83 -1.00 -3.47
CA ILE A 87 -10.61 -0.35 -4.52
C ILE A 87 -10.50 -1.19 -5.79
N PRO A 88 -11.61 -1.50 -6.49
CA PRO A 88 -11.59 -2.23 -7.75
C PRO A 88 -11.15 -1.34 -8.93
N TYR A 89 -10.07 -0.58 -8.72
CA TYR A 89 -9.46 0.36 -9.67
C TYR A 89 -7.95 0.31 -9.51
N TYR A 90 -7.25 0.46 -10.64
CA TYR A 90 -5.80 0.53 -10.69
C TYR A 90 -5.35 1.39 -11.86
N ASP A 91 -4.13 1.89 -11.75
CA ASP A 91 -3.45 2.61 -12.83
C ASP A 91 -1.96 2.22 -12.89
N ARG A 92 -1.15 3.06 -13.54
CA ARG A 92 0.30 2.86 -13.65
C ARG A 92 1.01 2.68 -12.30
N TYR A 93 0.48 3.25 -11.22
CA TYR A 93 1.02 3.17 -9.86
C TYR A 93 0.57 1.90 -9.11
N GLY A 94 -0.40 1.16 -9.67
CA GLY A 94 -0.87 -0.12 -9.13
C GLY A 94 -2.25 -0.01 -8.48
N LEU A 95 -2.48 -0.86 -7.49
CA LEU A 95 -3.76 -0.99 -6.81
C LEU A 95 -3.89 0.05 -5.69
N TYR A 96 -5.14 0.38 -5.35
CA TYR A 96 -5.44 1.34 -4.30
C TYR A 96 -6.23 0.70 -3.15
N ILE A 97 -6.04 1.25 -1.95
CA ILE A 97 -6.81 0.91 -0.76
C ILE A 97 -7.47 2.17 -0.21
N LYS A 98 -8.76 2.06 0.12
CA LYS A 98 -9.45 3.16 0.79
C LYS A 98 -9.08 3.13 2.26
N ALA A 99 -8.59 4.26 2.77
CA ALA A 99 -8.13 4.37 4.15
C ALA A 99 -8.63 5.65 4.81
N LYS A 100 -8.86 5.61 6.12
CA LYS A 100 -9.27 6.76 6.92
C LYS A 100 -8.16 7.13 7.89
N ARG A 101 -7.69 8.38 7.84
CA ARG A 101 -6.67 8.88 8.79
C ARG A 101 -7.18 8.73 10.22
N THR A 102 -6.36 8.15 11.10
CA THR A 102 -6.71 7.86 12.51
C THR A 102 -6.80 9.13 13.34
N SER A 103 -5.97 10.14 13.03
CA SER A 103 -5.93 11.43 13.70
C SER A 103 -7.32 12.07 13.79
N ARG A 104 -7.76 12.35 15.01
CA ARG A 104 -9.07 12.97 15.29
C ARG A 104 -9.17 14.39 14.72
N MET A 105 -8.06 15.13 14.67
CA MET A 105 -8.02 16.53 14.22
C MET A 105 -7.98 16.67 12.70
N LYS A 106 -7.53 15.63 11.97
CA LYS A 106 -7.33 15.66 10.51
C LYS A 106 -8.09 14.51 9.83
N ARG A 107 -9.29 14.19 10.30
CA ARG A 107 -10.04 13.00 9.86
C ARG A 107 -10.50 13.16 8.41
N LYS A 108 -9.79 12.49 7.50
CA LYS A 108 -10.09 12.42 6.07
C LYS A 108 -9.95 10.98 5.57
N LYS A 109 -10.65 10.69 4.46
CA LYS A 109 -10.50 9.44 3.71
C LYS A 109 -9.61 9.70 2.51
N PHE A 110 -8.79 8.72 2.17
CA PHE A 110 -7.86 8.75 1.06
C PHE A 110 -7.91 7.41 0.34
N ASP A 111 -7.63 7.46 -0.95
CA ASP A 111 -7.33 6.27 -1.74
C ASP A 111 -5.80 6.21 -1.84
N LEU A 112 -5.18 5.28 -1.10
CA LEU A 112 -3.73 5.17 -0.97
C LEU A 112 -3.21 4.07 -1.91
N ILE A 113 -2.08 4.33 -2.56
CA ILE A 113 -1.43 3.33 -3.43
C ILE A 113 -0.87 2.21 -2.54
N LEU A 114 -1.24 0.96 -2.83
CA LEU A 114 -0.80 -0.22 -2.07
C LEU A 114 0.72 -0.37 -2.03
N GLY A 115 1.42 0.05 -3.11
CA GLY A 115 2.87 0.10 -3.19
C GLY A 115 3.54 0.99 -2.13
N PHE A 116 2.87 2.06 -1.70
CA PHE A 116 3.44 3.10 -0.83
C PHE A 116 3.05 2.94 0.64
N ILE A 117 2.39 1.84 1.01
CA ILE A 117 1.96 1.59 2.39
C ILE A 117 2.63 0.36 2.99
N THR A 118 2.51 0.24 4.31
CA THR A 118 2.84 -0.96 5.06
C THR A 118 1.90 -1.08 6.26
N CYS A 119 1.64 -2.30 6.74
CA CYS A 119 0.92 -2.51 7.98
C CYS A 119 1.76 -2.04 9.16
N THR A 120 1.13 -1.47 10.19
CA THR A 120 1.86 -1.15 11.43
C THR A 120 2.29 -2.42 12.16
N GLU A 121 1.49 -3.49 12.07
CA GLU A 121 1.88 -4.87 12.42
C GLU A 121 2.39 -5.62 11.17
N LYS A 122 3.71 -5.69 11.01
CA LYS A 122 4.35 -6.23 9.79
C LYS A 122 4.29 -7.75 9.66
N GLU A 123 4.44 -8.47 10.76
CA GLU A 123 4.54 -9.95 10.74
C GLU A 123 3.17 -10.66 10.70
N GLY A 124 2.08 -9.90 10.79
CA GLY A 124 0.71 -10.40 10.75
C GLY A 124 0.24 -10.83 9.34
N LYS A 125 -0.93 -11.47 9.28
CA LYS A 125 -1.56 -11.94 8.03
C LYS A 125 -1.61 -10.85 6.96
N ASN A 126 -2.15 -9.68 7.32
CA ASN A 126 -2.26 -8.55 6.41
C ASN A 126 -0.88 -8.03 5.98
N GLY A 127 0.06 -7.89 6.91
CA GLY A 127 1.43 -7.46 6.60
C GLY A 127 2.10 -8.35 5.54
N ASN A 128 2.01 -9.66 5.73
CA ASN A 128 2.55 -10.65 4.78
C ASN A 128 1.89 -10.59 3.39
N ILE A 129 0.57 -10.35 3.33
CA ILE A 129 -0.17 -10.21 2.06
C ILE A 129 0.24 -8.92 1.34
N ILE A 130 0.28 -7.79 2.07
CA ILE A 130 0.66 -6.49 1.51
C ILE A 130 2.10 -6.53 1.01
N GLU A 131 3.02 -7.12 1.78
CA GLU A 131 4.41 -7.29 1.37
C GLU A 131 4.55 -8.13 0.11
N ALA A 132 3.84 -9.27 0.02
CA ALA A 132 3.86 -10.10 -1.18
C ALA A 132 3.36 -9.33 -2.42
N TYR A 133 2.27 -8.57 -2.30
CA TYR A 133 1.79 -7.71 -3.39
C TYR A 133 2.85 -6.68 -3.81
N LYS A 134 3.49 -6.00 -2.85
CA LYS A 134 4.49 -4.97 -3.13
C LYS A 134 5.70 -5.52 -3.87
N VAL A 135 6.23 -6.64 -3.40
CA VAL A 135 7.39 -7.28 -4.04
C VAL A 135 7.02 -7.80 -5.43
N TRP A 136 5.84 -8.42 -5.58
CA TRP A 136 5.37 -8.85 -6.90
C TRP A 136 5.29 -7.67 -7.87
N ARG A 137 4.58 -6.60 -7.50
CA ARG A 137 4.35 -5.44 -8.37
C ARG A 137 5.64 -4.73 -8.79
N ALA A 138 6.69 -4.80 -7.98
CA ALA A 138 7.96 -4.12 -8.24
C ALA A 138 8.96 -4.93 -9.08
N ASN A 139 8.81 -6.26 -9.16
CA ASN A 139 9.83 -7.15 -9.73
C ASN A 139 9.36 -8.00 -10.92
N TYR A 140 8.04 -8.03 -11.16
CA TYR A 140 7.38 -8.73 -12.25
C TYR A 140 6.41 -7.75 -12.94
#